data_AF-A0A1I7SZ09-F1
#
_entry.id   AF-A0A1I7SZ09-F1
#
_cell.length_a   1.000
_cell.length_b   1.000
_cell.length_c   1.000
_cell.angle_alpha   90.00
_cell.angle_beta   90.00
_cell.angle_gamma   90.00
#
_symmetry.space_group_name_H-M   'P 1'
#
loop_
_entity.id
_entity.type
_entity.pdbx_description
1 polymer ?
#
loop_
_entity_poly.entity_id
_entity_poly.type
_entity_poly.pdbx_seq_one_letter_code
_entity_poly.pdbx_strand_id
1 'polypeptide(L)'
;MEQVRREVAANKEAEAEKQYEELIRQIRDSCPGKVEKHIQDENKLHLETLKKIKEGQQTFMNTVDEMKAAEALEHEKRKAEILEKMKVKLAGVSKKCDYVTQAALDNLEGATEKLGKETRQLELENSNSNEKRVEFEVQLDQRNYAEVSQQKDKDEAKVQEFTEKIAELTAEQLKEEQQMMRDERAEKKQNAAALIAEVRNDLEEQQKIGNFNLAIQQTAEEAKNRSLINTKITEVKGFVQDLEEFYERVTGVLDATTEIYAKLTPQVKKAARNHLTQFSEILSNTNRKLSEIEQNLATLELKGVDMGTVTRAIKTQISSFSKIISALKTILSLDVPMDETKAKDFTTAKEELFKQINDVQLIPERREELKQCIGKLHDNTTPARAIEN
;
A
#
# COMPACT_ATOMS: atom_id res chain seq x y z
N MET A 1 114.42 151.88 -88.70
CA MET A 1 113.41 151.48 -87.68
C MET A 1 112.63 150.25 -88.12
N GLU A 2 111.66 150.32 -89.05
CA GLU A 2 110.86 149.15 -89.52
C GLU A 2 111.68 148.09 -90.31
N GLN A 3 112.98 148.34 -90.52
CA GLN A 3 113.98 147.45 -91.13
C GLN A 3 114.82 146.67 -90.10
N VAL A 4 114.90 147.21 -88.88
CA VAL A 4 115.64 146.71 -87.70
C VAL A 4 115.03 145.41 -87.13
N ARG A 5 114.03 144.75 -87.75
CA ARG A 5 113.38 143.53 -87.17
C ARG A 5 113.36 142.31 -88.06
N ARG A 6 113.35 142.46 -89.37
CA ARG A 6 113.38 141.27 -90.24
C ARG A 6 114.79 140.68 -90.35
N GLU A 7 115.82 141.50 -90.09
CA GLU A 7 117.19 141.11 -89.66
C GLU A 7 117.21 140.06 -88.53
N VAL A 8 116.16 139.96 -87.72
CA VAL A 8 116.11 139.12 -86.52
C VAL A 8 115.57 137.71 -86.81
N ALA A 9 114.87 137.51 -87.92
CA ALA A 9 114.18 136.25 -88.19
C ALA A 9 114.95 135.31 -89.15
N ALA A 10 115.80 135.84 -90.05
CA ALA A 10 116.70 135.01 -90.87
C ALA A 10 117.97 134.58 -90.09
N ASN A 11 118.40 135.44 -89.16
CA ASN A 11 119.56 135.25 -88.27
C ASN A 11 119.22 134.44 -86.99
N LYS A 12 118.58 133.27 -87.07
CA LYS A 12 118.45 132.37 -85.90
C LYS A 12 118.32 130.91 -86.26
N GLU A 13 117.50 130.60 -87.27
CA GLU A 13 117.16 129.19 -87.52
C GLU A 13 118.16 128.45 -88.43
N ALA A 14 118.74 129.09 -89.46
CA ALA A 14 119.93 128.55 -90.17
C ALA A 14 121.19 128.52 -89.26
N GLU A 15 121.22 129.43 -88.29
CA GLU A 15 122.20 129.48 -87.20
C GLU A 15 122.05 128.30 -86.23
N ALA A 16 120.88 127.65 -86.13
CA ALA A 16 120.67 126.42 -85.36
C ALA A 16 121.01 125.14 -86.15
N GLU A 17 120.75 125.11 -87.46
CA GLU A 17 120.98 123.94 -88.30
C GLU A 17 122.47 123.73 -88.63
N LYS A 18 123.22 124.79 -88.98
CA LYS A 18 124.68 124.72 -89.12
C LYS A 18 125.38 124.37 -87.81
N GLN A 19 124.88 124.87 -86.68
CA GLN A 19 125.48 124.59 -85.37
C GLN A 19 125.39 123.12 -84.98
N TYR A 20 124.37 122.37 -85.42
CA TYR A 20 124.30 120.92 -85.19
C TYR A 20 125.16 120.12 -86.18
N GLU A 21 125.22 120.46 -87.47
CA GLU A 21 126.11 119.77 -88.42
C GLU A 21 127.60 120.04 -88.17
N GLU A 22 127.94 121.26 -87.73
CA GLU A 22 129.31 121.63 -87.40
C GLU A 22 129.73 121.03 -86.03
N LEU A 23 128.81 120.87 -85.05
CA LEU A 23 129.05 120.05 -83.85
C LEU A 23 129.25 118.58 -84.22
N ILE A 24 128.44 118.04 -85.13
CA ILE A 24 128.52 116.64 -85.55
C ILE A 24 129.80 116.37 -86.33
N ARG A 25 130.30 117.29 -87.20
CA ARG A 25 131.59 117.13 -87.89
C ARG A 25 132.78 117.31 -86.95
N GLN A 26 132.74 118.27 -86.03
CA GLN A 26 133.80 118.44 -85.02
C GLN A 26 133.85 117.25 -84.04
N ILE A 27 132.72 116.61 -83.71
CA ILE A 27 132.68 115.36 -82.93
C ILE A 27 133.16 114.15 -83.79
N ARG A 28 133.11 114.23 -85.13
CA ARG A 28 133.55 113.16 -86.05
C ARG A 28 135.05 113.17 -86.41
N ASP A 29 135.73 114.31 -86.47
CA ASP A 29 137.19 114.37 -86.76
C ASP A 29 138.07 114.26 -85.50
N SER A 30 137.65 114.86 -84.39
CA SER A 30 138.58 115.13 -83.29
C SER A 30 138.79 113.95 -82.34
N CYS A 31 137.87 112.97 -82.32
CA CYS A 31 137.97 111.83 -81.40
C CYS A 31 137.01 110.68 -81.77
N PRO A 32 137.40 109.74 -82.66
CA PRO A 32 136.63 108.51 -82.91
C PRO A 32 136.51 107.61 -81.67
N GLY A 33 137.43 107.75 -80.69
CA GLY A 33 137.52 106.85 -79.54
C GLY A 33 136.49 107.04 -78.41
N LYS A 34 135.58 108.03 -78.47
CA LYS A 34 134.63 108.30 -77.37
C LYS A 34 133.21 107.76 -77.59
N VAL A 35 132.78 107.50 -78.83
CA VAL A 35 131.42 107.01 -79.13
C VAL A 35 131.29 105.50 -78.91
N GLU A 36 132.32 104.73 -79.30
CA GLU A 36 132.36 103.28 -79.10
C GLU A 36 132.45 102.88 -77.61
N LYS A 37 133.05 103.74 -76.79
CA LYS A 37 133.12 103.54 -75.34
C LYS A 37 131.75 103.74 -74.66
N HIS A 38 130.95 104.68 -75.14
CA HIS A 38 129.63 104.94 -74.53
C HIS A 38 128.63 103.82 -74.82
N ILE A 39 128.68 103.23 -76.03
CA ILE A 39 127.86 102.06 -76.40
C ILE A 39 128.30 100.80 -75.63
N GLN A 40 129.61 100.62 -75.41
CA GLN A 40 130.11 99.52 -74.55
C GLN A 40 129.69 99.70 -73.08
N ASP A 41 129.72 100.92 -72.55
CA ASP A 41 129.35 101.21 -71.17
C ASP A 41 127.84 101.01 -70.93
N GLU A 42 126.96 101.40 -71.87
CA GLU A 42 125.51 101.14 -71.76
C GLU A 42 125.17 99.65 -71.84
N ASN A 43 125.78 98.89 -72.75
CA ASN A 43 125.57 97.44 -72.82
C ASN A 43 126.05 96.72 -71.56
N LYS A 44 127.14 97.19 -70.95
CA LYS A 44 127.61 96.66 -69.66
C LYS A 44 126.63 96.95 -68.53
N LEU A 45 126.04 98.15 -68.51
CA LEU A 45 125.02 98.53 -67.52
C LEU A 45 123.73 97.70 -67.65
N HIS A 46 123.29 97.42 -68.88
CA HIS A 46 122.10 96.60 -69.13
C HIS A 46 122.29 95.14 -68.67
N LEU A 47 123.47 94.55 -68.93
CA LEU A 47 123.82 93.22 -68.45
C LEU A 47 123.91 93.13 -66.92
N GLU A 48 124.46 94.15 -66.26
CA GLU A 48 124.48 94.22 -64.79
C GLU A 48 123.06 94.32 -64.19
N THR A 49 122.16 95.04 -64.86
CA THR A 49 120.77 95.19 -64.39
C THR A 49 119.99 93.88 -64.48
N LEU A 50 120.13 93.14 -65.59
CA LEU A 50 119.54 91.80 -65.74
C LEU A 50 120.08 90.79 -64.71
N LYS A 51 121.37 90.90 -64.36
CA LYS A 51 121.98 90.04 -63.34
C LYS A 51 121.40 90.31 -61.95
N LYS A 52 121.21 91.59 -61.57
CA LYS A 52 120.55 91.97 -60.30
C LYS A 52 119.10 91.48 -60.20
N ILE A 53 118.34 91.51 -61.30
CA ILE A 53 116.95 91.02 -61.30
C ILE A 53 116.93 89.50 -61.09
N LYS A 54 117.83 88.76 -61.75
CA LYS A 54 117.93 87.30 -61.61
C LYS A 54 118.37 86.88 -60.21
N GLU A 55 119.33 87.60 -59.63
CA GLU A 55 119.73 87.40 -58.23
C GLU A 55 118.57 87.71 -57.27
N GLY A 56 117.80 88.77 -57.50
CA GLY A 56 116.60 89.10 -56.70
C GLY A 56 115.50 88.03 -56.72
N GLN A 57 115.24 87.42 -57.88
CA GLN A 57 114.28 86.31 -57.99
C GLN A 57 114.75 85.05 -57.24
N GLN A 58 116.03 84.73 -57.30
CA GLN A 58 116.58 83.55 -56.63
C GLN A 58 116.52 83.71 -55.10
N THR A 59 116.81 84.90 -54.56
CA THR A 59 116.76 85.15 -53.12
C THR A 59 115.33 85.01 -52.59
N PHE A 60 114.33 85.53 -53.31
CA PHE A 60 112.92 85.45 -52.89
C PHE A 60 112.41 84.00 -52.85
N MET A 61 112.74 83.16 -53.84
CA MET A 61 112.35 81.75 -53.83
C MET A 61 112.90 81.01 -52.61
N ASN A 62 114.18 81.23 -52.28
CA ASN A 62 114.79 80.57 -51.12
C ASN A 62 114.10 80.96 -49.80
N THR A 63 113.69 82.22 -49.64
CA THR A 63 113.01 82.69 -48.41
C THR A 63 111.62 82.07 -48.25
N VAL A 64 110.88 81.88 -49.35
CA VAL A 64 109.55 81.24 -49.32
C VAL A 64 109.64 79.76 -48.95
N ASP A 65 110.66 79.05 -49.46
CA ASP A 65 110.86 77.65 -49.14
C ASP A 65 111.29 77.45 -47.67
N GLU A 66 112.12 78.35 -47.13
CA GLU A 66 112.45 78.35 -45.68
C GLU A 66 111.22 78.57 -44.80
N MET A 67 110.32 79.49 -45.17
CA MET A 67 109.08 79.72 -44.42
C MET A 67 108.16 78.50 -44.42
N LYS A 68 108.00 77.82 -45.56
CA LYS A 68 107.21 76.57 -45.64
C LYS A 68 107.80 75.48 -44.76
N ALA A 69 109.11 75.34 -44.72
CA ALA A 69 109.78 74.34 -43.88
C ALA A 69 109.59 74.65 -42.38
N ALA A 70 109.68 75.92 -41.99
CA ALA A 70 109.46 76.34 -40.60
C ALA A 70 108.01 76.09 -40.13
N GLU A 71 107.02 76.41 -40.95
CA GLU A 71 105.60 76.26 -40.62
C GLU A 71 105.18 74.78 -40.52
N ALA A 72 105.71 73.91 -41.40
CA ALA A 72 105.50 72.47 -41.33
C ALA A 72 106.06 71.85 -40.03
N LEU A 73 107.23 72.33 -39.58
CA LEU A 73 107.88 71.84 -38.37
C LEU A 73 107.12 72.28 -37.11
N GLU A 74 106.56 73.49 -37.09
CA GLU A 74 105.72 73.98 -35.99
C GLU A 74 104.39 73.21 -35.89
N HIS A 75 103.76 72.90 -37.03
CA HIS A 75 102.51 72.15 -37.06
C HIS A 75 102.65 70.72 -36.52
N GLU A 76 103.71 69.99 -36.89
CA GLU A 76 103.98 68.65 -36.36
C GLU A 76 104.26 68.69 -34.83
N LYS A 77 104.94 69.73 -34.35
CA LYS A 77 105.18 69.91 -32.91
C LYS A 77 103.87 70.12 -32.13
N ARG A 78 102.96 70.96 -32.65
CA ARG A 78 101.62 71.17 -32.05
C ARG A 78 100.76 69.91 -32.05
N LYS A 79 100.80 69.13 -33.13
CA LYS A 79 100.03 67.88 -33.24
C LYS A 79 100.47 66.85 -32.20
N ALA A 80 101.78 66.70 -31.98
CA ALA A 80 102.33 65.82 -30.96
C ALA A 80 101.90 66.21 -29.54
N GLU A 81 101.92 67.51 -29.20
CA GLU A 81 101.47 68.00 -27.88
C GLU A 81 99.98 67.71 -27.60
N ILE A 82 99.10 67.88 -28.60
CA ILE A 82 97.66 67.65 -28.43
C ILE A 82 97.36 66.16 -28.20
N LEU A 83 98.02 65.28 -28.95
CA LEU A 83 97.84 63.83 -28.82
C LEU A 83 98.21 63.34 -27.41
N GLU A 84 99.30 63.85 -26.84
CA GLU A 84 99.73 63.40 -25.52
C GLU A 84 98.82 63.92 -24.40
N LYS A 85 98.32 65.16 -24.51
CA LYS A 85 97.27 65.67 -23.61
C LYS A 85 95.99 64.84 -23.65
N MET A 86 95.60 64.33 -24.83
CA MET A 86 94.40 63.48 -24.94
C MET A 86 94.60 62.10 -24.32
N LYS A 87 95.77 61.47 -24.48
CA LYS A 87 96.07 60.17 -23.84
C LYS A 87 95.97 60.24 -22.33
N VAL A 88 96.53 61.28 -21.71
CA VAL A 88 96.47 61.46 -20.24
C VAL A 88 95.03 61.63 -19.77
N LYS A 89 94.21 62.40 -20.49
CA LYS A 89 92.77 62.55 -20.17
C LYS A 89 92.01 61.23 -20.28
N LEU A 90 92.23 60.47 -21.36
CA LEU A 90 91.54 59.19 -21.59
C LEU A 90 91.86 58.17 -20.50
N ALA A 91 93.14 58.04 -20.12
CA ALA A 91 93.56 57.17 -19.03
C ALA A 91 92.95 57.57 -17.68
N GLY A 92 92.83 58.87 -17.42
CA GLY A 92 92.16 59.39 -16.22
C GLY A 92 90.66 59.09 -16.17
N VAL A 93 89.96 59.12 -17.32
CA VAL A 93 88.53 58.77 -17.40
C VAL A 93 88.32 57.25 -17.27
N SER A 94 89.16 56.43 -17.93
CA SER A 94 89.07 54.96 -17.84
C SER A 94 89.17 54.48 -16.38
N LYS A 95 90.18 54.94 -15.63
CA LYS A 95 90.33 54.57 -14.21
C LYS A 95 89.15 54.95 -13.34
N LYS A 96 88.50 56.09 -13.61
CA LYS A 96 87.28 56.49 -12.87
C LYS A 96 86.11 55.58 -13.20
N CYS A 97 85.97 55.19 -14.47
CA CYS A 97 84.94 54.26 -14.90
C CYS A 97 85.12 52.91 -14.19
N ASP A 98 86.33 52.36 -14.22
CA ASP A 98 86.66 51.07 -13.57
C ASP A 98 86.37 51.09 -12.07
N TYR A 99 86.74 52.18 -11.37
CA TYR A 99 86.48 52.31 -9.93
C TYR A 99 84.99 52.37 -9.60
N VAL A 100 84.20 53.13 -10.35
CA VAL A 100 82.75 53.23 -10.14
C VAL A 100 82.07 51.91 -10.43
N THR A 101 82.46 51.21 -11.50
CA THR A 101 81.92 49.89 -11.84
C THR A 101 82.26 48.85 -10.77
N GLN A 102 83.50 48.79 -10.29
CA GLN A 102 83.88 47.84 -9.25
C GLN A 102 83.13 48.12 -7.94
N ALA A 103 83.04 49.39 -7.51
CA ALA A 103 82.30 49.74 -6.30
C ALA A 103 80.79 49.43 -6.40
N ALA A 104 80.19 49.52 -7.59
CA ALA A 104 78.81 49.13 -7.82
C ALA A 104 78.63 47.60 -7.76
N LEU A 105 79.56 46.84 -8.34
CA LEU A 105 79.55 45.38 -8.29
C LEU A 105 79.70 44.85 -6.87
N ASP A 106 80.66 45.35 -6.10
CA ASP A 106 80.90 44.93 -4.71
C ASP A 106 79.67 45.20 -3.82
N ASN A 107 78.99 46.34 -4.03
CA ASN A 107 77.75 46.66 -3.31
C ASN A 107 76.58 45.73 -3.70
N LEU A 108 76.45 45.39 -4.99
CA LEU A 108 75.42 44.44 -5.45
C LEU A 108 75.67 43.03 -4.94
N GLU A 109 76.92 42.58 -4.92
CA GLU A 109 77.32 41.29 -4.37
C GLU A 109 76.98 41.22 -2.87
N GLY A 110 77.36 42.25 -2.10
CA GLY A 110 77.01 42.33 -0.67
C GLY A 110 75.50 42.36 -0.40
N ALA A 111 74.72 43.07 -1.22
CA ALA A 111 73.25 43.09 -1.12
C ALA A 111 72.62 41.72 -1.46
N THR A 112 73.16 41.04 -2.47
CA THR A 112 72.71 39.72 -2.91
C THR A 112 72.98 38.66 -1.85
N GLU A 113 74.16 38.69 -1.21
CA GLU A 113 74.47 37.80 -0.10
C GLU A 113 73.55 38.03 1.11
N LYS A 114 73.25 39.29 1.43
CA LYS A 114 72.36 39.62 2.56
C LYS A 114 70.94 39.10 2.30
N LEU A 115 70.39 39.35 1.12
CA LEU A 115 69.07 38.84 0.74
C LEU A 115 69.06 37.31 0.72
N GLY A 116 70.11 36.66 0.21
CA GLY A 116 70.23 35.21 0.24
C GLY A 116 70.21 34.61 1.65
N LYS A 117 70.80 35.30 2.63
CA LYS A 117 70.74 34.90 4.05
C LYS A 117 69.34 35.10 4.64
N GLU A 118 68.69 36.23 4.38
CA GLU A 118 67.32 36.50 4.85
C GLU A 118 66.30 35.51 4.25
N THR A 119 66.40 35.20 2.96
CA THR A 119 65.54 34.20 2.31
C THR A 119 65.68 32.83 2.95
N ARG A 120 66.91 32.35 3.19
CA ARG A 120 67.14 31.05 3.85
C ARG A 120 66.59 31.03 5.28
N GLN A 121 66.70 32.13 6.02
CA GLN A 121 66.15 32.22 7.36
C GLN A 121 64.61 32.15 7.35
N LEU A 122 63.96 32.89 6.46
CA LEU A 122 62.50 32.85 6.30
C LEU A 122 62.01 31.48 5.84
N GLU A 123 62.73 30.81 4.93
CA GLU A 123 62.42 29.43 4.52
C GLU A 123 62.46 28.45 5.70
N LEU A 124 63.49 28.57 6.56
CA LEU A 124 63.62 27.74 7.75
C LEU A 124 62.50 28.01 8.77
N GLU A 125 62.17 29.29 9.02
CA GLU A 125 61.08 29.68 9.92
C GLU A 125 59.72 29.18 9.41
N ASN A 126 59.46 29.30 8.11
CA ASN A 126 58.22 28.84 7.49
C ASN A 126 58.10 27.30 7.56
N SER A 127 59.19 26.58 7.29
CA SER A 127 59.24 25.12 7.44
C SER A 127 58.90 24.68 8.87
N ASN A 128 59.54 25.28 9.87
CA ASN A 128 59.31 24.97 11.28
C ASN A 128 57.88 25.30 11.74
N SER A 129 57.30 26.40 11.22
CA SER A 129 55.92 26.77 11.52
C SER A 129 54.93 25.78 10.92
N ASN A 130 55.17 25.34 9.68
CA ASN A 130 54.34 24.35 9.01
C ASN A 130 54.38 22.99 9.71
N GLU A 131 55.55 22.54 10.13
CA GLU A 131 55.72 21.30 10.89
C GLU A 131 54.90 21.32 12.19
N LYS A 132 55.02 22.38 12.99
CA LYS A 132 54.23 22.55 14.22
C LYS A 132 52.73 22.60 13.97
N ARG A 133 52.29 23.22 12.88
CA ARG A 133 50.86 23.26 12.49
C ARG A 133 50.35 21.86 12.21
N VAL A 134 51.08 21.08 11.42
CA VAL A 134 50.72 19.70 11.09
C VAL A 134 50.70 18.82 12.34
N GLU A 135 51.68 18.95 13.22
CA GLU A 135 51.68 18.22 14.51
C GLU A 135 50.45 18.55 15.36
N PHE A 136 50.08 19.83 15.44
CA PHE A 136 48.89 20.25 16.20
C PHE A 136 47.59 19.72 15.60
N GLU A 137 47.45 19.77 14.27
CA GLU A 137 46.29 19.26 13.55
C GLU A 137 46.12 17.74 13.77
N VAL A 138 47.21 16.97 13.66
CA VAL A 138 47.20 15.53 13.95
C VAL A 138 46.79 15.24 15.40
N GLN A 139 47.29 16.01 16.37
CA GLN A 139 46.90 15.84 17.78
C GLN A 139 45.42 16.18 18.04
N LEU A 140 44.90 17.21 17.37
CA LEU A 140 43.50 17.59 17.46
C LEU A 140 42.59 16.48 16.89
N ASP A 141 42.93 15.97 15.71
CA ASP A 141 42.18 14.90 15.05
C ASP A 141 42.19 13.61 15.89
N GLN A 142 43.33 13.25 16.47
CA GLN A 142 43.43 12.10 17.37
C GLN A 142 42.53 12.25 18.61
N ARG A 143 42.48 13.44 19.22
CA ARG A 143 41.60 13.70 20.36
C ARG A 143 40.12 13.65 19.97
N ASN A 144 39.76 14.29 18.86
CA ASN A 144 38.39 14.27 18.35
C ASN A 144 37.94 12.84 18.03
N TYR A 145 38.80 12.04 17.40
CA TYR A 145 38.52 10.64 17.10
C TYR A 145 38.32 9.82 18.39
N ALA A 146 39.18 10.01 19.39
CA ALA A 146 39.05 9.33 20.68
C ALA A 146 37.75 9.70 21.41
N GLU A 147 37.36 10.97 21.40
CA GLU A 147 36.11 11.44 22.02
C GLU A 147 34.88 10.87 21.32
N VAL A 148 34.84 10.91 19.98
CA VAL A 148 33.75 10.33 19.18
C VAL A 148 33.67 8.81 19.38
N SER A 149 34.81 8.12 19.43
CA SER A 149 34.84 6.67 19.68
C SER A 149 34.29 6.36 21.07
N GLN A 150 34.72 7.08 22.11
CA GLN A 150 34.23 6.86 23.46
C GLN A 150 32.72 7.15 23.59
N GLN A 151 32.23 8.18 22.90
CA GLN A 151 30.81 8.50 22.91
C GLN A 151 30.00 7.42 22.19
N LYS A 152 30.49 6.93 21.04
CA LYS A 152 29.89 5.81 20.32
C LYS A 152 29.80 4.57 21.21
N ASP A 153 30.87 4.19 21.90
CA ASP A 153 30.88 3.02 22.78
C ASP A 153 29.86 3.15 23.92
N LYS A 154 29.73 4.35 24.51
CA LYS A 154 28.72 4.63 25.54
C LYS A 154 27.30 4.51 25.02
N ASP A 155 27.05 5.00 23.81
CA ASP A 155 25.73 4.95 23.20
C ASP A 155 25.36 3.53 22.77
N GLU A 156 26.32 2.75 22.24
CA GLU A 156 26.14 1.32 21.95
C GLU A 156 25.79 0.53 23.22
N ALA A 157 26.49 0.78 24.34
CA ALA A 157 26.18 0.13 25.62
C ALA A 157 24.76 0.46 26.13
N LYS A 158 24.33 1.74 26.03
CA LYS A 158 22.96 2.14 26.40
C LYS A 158 21.92 1.52 25.49
N VAL A 159 22.17 1.46 24.19
CA VAL A 159 21.26 0.84 23.21
C VAL A 159 21.11 -0.65 23.52
N GLN A 160 22.20 -1.33 23.88
CA GLN A 160 22.15 -2.73 24.29
C GLN A 160 21.30 -2.91 25.56
N GLU A 161 21.53 -2.10 26.60
CA GLU A 161 20.73 -2.14 27.84
C GLU A 161 19.23 -1.90 27.58
N PHE A 162 18.90 -0.92 26.72
CA PHE A 162 17.50 -0.66 26.35
C PHE A 162 16.89 -1.81 25.54
N THR A 163 17.65 -2.41 24.64
CA THR A 163 17.20 -3.55 23.84
C THR A 163 16.88 -4.74 24.73
N GLU A 164 17.75 -5.03 25.70
CA GLU A 164 17.53 -6.09 26.69
C GLU A 164 16.27 -5.84 27.52
N LYS A 165 16.08 -4.62 28.05
CA LYS A 165 14.85 -4.24 28.80
C LYS A 165 13.58 -4.34 27.96
N ILE A 166 13.63 -3.92 26.69
CA ILE A 166 12.49 -4.04 25.77
C ILE A 166 12.15 -5.52 25.54
N ALA A 167 13.16 -6.37 25.37
CA ALA A 167 12.96 -7.81 25.19
C ALA A 167 12.33 -8.45 26.43
N GLU A 168 12.78 -8.09 27.64
CA GLU A 168 12.20 -8.56 28.91
C GLU A 168 10.73 -8.13 29.07
N LEU A 169 10.42 -6.85 28.86
CA LEU A 169 9.05 -6.34 28.93
C LEU A 169 8.13 -6.99 27.90
N THR A 170 8.63 -7.21 26.67
CA THR A 170 7.87 -7.89 25.61
C THR A 170 7.58 -9.34 25.99
N ALA A 171 8.55 -10.03 26.58
CA ALA A 171 8.37 -11.41 27.05
C ALA A 171 7.37 -11.49 28.21
N GLU A 172 7.39 -10.53 29.13
CA GLU A 172 6.44 -10.44 30.23
C GLU A 172 5.01 -10.17 29.75
N GLN A 173 4.83 -9.20 28.84
CA GLN A 173 3.54 -8.91 28.20
C GLN A 173 2.98 -10.12 27.46
N LEU A 174 3.82 -10.81 26.67
CA LEU A 174 3.41 -12.00 25.95
C LEU A 174 2.94 -13.12 26.90
N LYS A 175 3.61 -13.27 28.05
CA LYS A 175 3.23 -14.25 29.07
C LYS A 175 1.90 -13.89 29.73
N GLU A 176 1.68 -12.61 30.02
CA GLU A 176 0.42 -12.12 30.59
C GLU A 176 -0.75 -12.28 29.60
N GLU A 177 -0.57 -11.90 28.33
CA GLU A 177 -1.57 -12.11 27.28
C GLU A 177 -1.91 -13.60 27.10
N GLN A 178 -0.89 -14.47 27.09
CA GLN A 178 -1.11 -15.92 27.00
C GLN A 178 -1.89 -16.46 28.20
N GLN A 179 -1.64 -15.94 29.40
CA GLN A 179 -2.37 -16.34 30.60
C GLN A 179 -3.82 -15.84 30.56
N MET A 180 -4.04 -14.57 30.24
CA MET A 180 -5.38 -13.99 30.08
C MET A 180 -6.20 -14.76 29.03
N MET A 181 -5.61 -15.07 27.88
CA MET A 181 -6.25 -15.87 26.83
C MET A 181 -6.58 -17.29 27.28
N ARG A 182 -5.78 -17.90 28.17
CA ARG A 182 -6.08 -19.22 28.74
C ARG A 182 -7.23 -19.14 29.73
N ASP A 183 -7.26 -18.12 30.59
CA ASP A 183 -8.31 -17.92 31.57
C ASP A 183 -9.65 -17.62 30.89
N GLU A 184 -9.67 -16.74 29.88
CA GLU A 184 -10.86 -16.46 29.08
C GLU A 184 -11.39 -17.71 28.36
N ARG A 185 -10.49 -18.55 27.81
CA ARG A 185 -10.87 -19.83 27.20
C ARG A 185 -11.45 -20.80 28.22
N ALA A 186 -10.90 -20.86 29.43
CA ALA A 186 -11.39 -21.73 30.49
C ALA A 186 -12.79 -21.30 30.95
N GLU A 187 -13.00 -20.00 31.16
CA GLU A 187 -14.30 -19.44 31.50
C GLU A 187 -15.33 -19.69 30.40
N LYS A 188 -14.99 -19.39 29.14
CA LYS A 188 -15.87 -19.67 27.98
C LYS A 188 -16.24 -21.15 27.89
N LYS A 189 -15.29 -22.06 28.15
CA LYS A 189 -15.55 -23.50 28.16
C LYS A 189 -16.49 -23.91 29.30
N GLN A 190 -16.31 -23.35 30.49
CA GLN A 190 -17.20 -23.60 31.64
C GLN A 190 -18.61 -23.08 31.38
N ASN A 191 -18.75 -21.85 30.89
CA ASN A 191 -20.03 -21.25 30.55
C ASN A 191 -20.74 -22.03 29.43
N ALA A 192 -20.02 -22.45 28.39
CA ALA A 192 -20.57 -23.31 27.35
C ALA A 192 -21.04 -24.66 27.89
N ALA A 193 -20.28 -25.29 28.80
CA ALA A 193 -20.68 -26.55 29.42
C ALA A 193 -21.95 -26.38 30.28
N ALA A 194 -22.06 -25.30 31.05
CA ALA A 194 -23.25 -24.98 31.83
C ALA A 194 -24.48 -24.77 30.93
N LEU A 195 -24.35 -23.98 29.86
CA LEU A 195 -25.44 -23.75 28.91
C LEU A 195 -25.88 -25.05 28.21
N ILE A 196 -24.93 -25.91 27.81
CA ILE A 196 -25.25 -27.22 27.21
C ILE A 196 -26.01 -28.11 28.21
N ALA A 197 -25.64 -28.08 29.49
CA ALA A 197 -26.32 -28.86 30.52
C ALA A 197 -27.76 -28.36 30.77
N GLU A 198 -27.96 -27.03 30.82
CA GLU A 198 -29.28 -26.41 30.95
C GLU A 198 -30.19 -26.77 29.75
N VAL A 199 -29.69 -26.59 28.53
CA VAL A 199 -30.44 -26.95 27.30
C VAL A 199 -30.79 -28.44 27.26
N ARG A 200 -29.91 -29.33 27.73
CA ARG A 200 -30.20 -30.77 27.83
C ARG A 200 -31.32 -31.05 28.83
N ASN A 201 -31.30 -30.42 29.99
CA ASN A 201 -32.34 -30.58 30.99
C ASN A 201 -33.71 -30.12 30.46
N ASP A 202 -33.76 -28.95 29.81
CA ASP A 202 -34.98 -28.43 29.19
C ASP A 202 -35.52 -29.36 28.10
N LEU A 203 -34.63 -29.90 27.26
CA LEU A 203 -35.02 -30.87 26.22
C LEU A 203 -35.59 -32.16 26.81
N GLU A 204 -34.98 -32.69 27.88
CA GLU A 204 -35.49 -33.87 28.58
C GLU A 204 -36.87 -33.61 29.21
N GLU A 205 -37.08 -32.42 29.78
CA GLU A 205 -38.37 -32.02 30.34
C GLU A 205 -39.43 -31.86 29.25
N GLN A 206 -39.11 -31.19 28.15
CA GLN A 206 -40.02 -31.08 27.00
C GLN A 206 -40.37 -32.45 26.41
N GLN A 207 -39.40 -33.38 26.33
CA GLN A 207 -39.67 -34.75 25.87
C GLN A 207 -40.61 -35.49 26.82
N LYS A 208 -40.43 -35.35 28.15
CA LYS A 208 -41.34 -35.94 29.14
C LYS A 208 -42.76 -35.41 28.99
N ILE A 209 -42.92 -34.09 28.89
CA ILE A 209 -44.23 -33.43 28.70
C ILE A 209 -44.87 -33.90 27.39
N GLY A 210 -44.11 -33.93 26.29
CA GLY A 210 -44.57 -34.42 25.00
C GLY A 210 -45.09 -35.86 25.06
N ASN A 211 -44.36 -36.75 25.74
CA ASN A 211 -44.78 -38.13 25.93
C ASN A 211 -46.07 -38.26 26.76
N PHE A 212 -46.24 -37.47 27.82
CA PHE A 212 -47.48 -37.45 28.60
C PHE A 212 -48.67 -36.96 27.78
N ASN A 213 -48.48 -35.89 27.00
CA ASN A 213 -49.53 -35.38 26.10
C ASN A 213 -49.95 -36.43 25.07
N LEU A 214 -48.99 -37.14 24.48
CA LEU A 214 -49.27 -38.23 23.54
C LEU A 214 -50.08 -39.35 24.22
N ALA A 215 -49.70 -39.76 25.43
CA ALA A 215 -50.41 -40.78 26.20
C ALA A 215 -51.85 -40.34 26.54
N ILE A 216 -52.05 -39.08 26.92
CA ILE A 216 -53.37 -38.49 27.18
C ILE A 216 -54.22 -38.54 25.91
N GLN A 217 -53.69 -38.10 24.77
CA GLN A 217 -54.40 -38.11 23.49
C GLN A 217 -54.82 -39.52 23.07
N GLN A 218 -53.90 -40.48 23.14
CA GLN A 218 -54.17 -41.88 22.81
C GLN A 218 -55.24 -42.47 23.73
N THR A 219 -55.13 -42.25 25.04
CA THR A 219 -56.09 -42.78 26.03
C THR A 219 -57.46 -42.12 25.90
N ALA A 220 -57.51 -40.82 25.62
CA ALA A 220 -58.76 -40.09 25.42
C ALA A 220 -59.50 -40.55 24.15
N GLU A 221 -58.78 -40.74 23.03
CA GLU A 221 -59.38 -41.26 21.80
C GLU A 221 -59.85 -42.72 22.00
N GLU A 222 -59.06 -43.55 22.71
CA GLU A 222 -59.49 -44.92 23.05
C GLU A 222 -60.76 -44.92 23.91
N ALA A 223 -60.86 -44.04 24.92
CA ALA A 223 -62.05 -43.91 25.76
C ALA A 223 -63.29 -43.49 24.96
N LYS A 224 -63.12 -42.52 24.04
CA LYS A 224 -64.17 -42.07 23.13
C LYS A 224 -64.64 -43.18 22.19
N ASN A 225 -63.71 -43.95 21.63
CA ASN A 225 -64.01 -45.10 20.78
C ASN A 225 -64.77 -46.20 21.52
N ARG A 226 -64.37 -46.49 22.76
CA ARG A 226 -65.10 -47.42 23.65
C ARG A 226 -66.52 -46.92 23.95
N SER A 227 -66.68 -45.63 24.23
CA SER A 227 -67.98 -45.00 24.50
C SER A 227 -68.93 -45.05 23.30
N LEU A 228 -68.40 -44.85 22.09
CA LEU A 228 -69.16 -44.99 20.84
C LEU A 228 -69.75 -46.41 20.70
N ILE A 229 -68.97 -47.45 21.00
CA ILE A 229 -69.45 -48.84 20.94
C ILE A 229 -70.46 -49.11 22.06
N ASN A 230 -70.20 -48.65 23.28
CA ASN A 230 -71.12 -48.79 24.42
C ASN A 230 -72.49 -48.18 24.15
N THR A 231 -72.53 -47.05 23.43
CA THR A 231 -73.79 -46.43 22.99
C THR A 231 -74.59 -47.39 22.11
N LYS A 232 -73.93 -48.06 21.14
CA LYS A 232 -74.59 -49.05 20.28
C LYS A 232 -75.03 -50.31 21.04
N ILE A 233 -74.25 -50.78 22.01
CA ILE A 233 -74.66 -51.89 22.89
C ILE A 233 -75.94 -51.51 23.66
N THR A 234 -75.98 -50.29 24.19
CA THR A 234 -77.15 -49.78 24.91
C THR A 234 -78.37 -49.70 24.00
N GLU A 235 -78.22 -49.24 22.76
CA GLU A 235 -79.29 -49.28 21.75
C GLU A 235 -79.79 -50.70 21.48
N VAL A 236 -78.87 -51.67 21.32
CA VAL A 236 -79.22 -53.10 21.14
C VAL A 236 -80.02 -53.63 22.33
N LYS A 237 -79.63 -53.28 23.56
CA LYS A 237 -80.40 -53.61 24.77
C LYS A 237 -81.76 -52.92 24.81
N GLY A 238 -81.86 -51.69 24.28
CA GLY A 238 -83.12 -50.96 24.15
C GLY A 238 -84.14 -51.72 23.29
N PHE A 239 -83.70 -52.33 22.18
CA PHE A 239 -84.58 -53.13 21.32
C PHE A 239 -85.23 -54.33 22.03
N VAL A 240 -84.69 -54.80 23.15
CA VAL A 240 -85.32 -55.86 23.96
C VAL A 240 -86.69 -55.44 24.48
N GLN A 241 -86.85 -54.17 24.86
CA GLN A 241 -88.13 -53.62 25.32
C GLN A 241 -89.15 -53.58 24.18
N ASP A 242 -88.73 -53.11 23.01
CA ASP A 242 -89.58 -53.07 21.82
C ASP A 242 -90.00 -54.49 21.40
N LEU A 243 -89.08 -55.46 21.44
CA LEU A 243 -89.38 -56.86 21.17
C LEU A 243 -90.38 -57.43 22.18
N GLU A 244 -90.25 -57.09 23.46
CA GLU A 244 -91.18 -57.55 24.50
C GLU A 244 -92.60 -57.03 24.25
N GLU A 245 -92.73 -55.75 23.92
CA GLU A 245 -94.03 -55.15 23.61
C GLU A 245 -94.75 -55.87 22.47
N PHE A 246 -94.04 -56.18 21.38
CA PHE A 246 -94.64 -56.91 20.27
C PHE A 246 -94.85 -58.39 20.56
N TYR A 247 -94.03 -58.99 21.44
CA TYR A 247 -94.23 -60.35 21.93
C TYR A 247 -95.55 -60.48 22.69
N GLU A 248 -95.80 -59.61 23.68
CA GLU A 248 -97.04 -59.61 24.47
C GLU A 248 -98.30 -59.42 23.60
N ARG A 249 -98.18 -58.64 22.51
CA ARG A 249 -99.29 -58.41 21.56
C ARG A 249 -99.61 -59.62 20.68
N VAL A 250 -98.72 -60.61 20.57
CA VAL A 250 -98.94 -61.81 19.75
C VAL A 250 -99.23 -63.07 20.55
N THR A 251 -98.70 -63.18 21.78
CA THR A 251 -98.80 -64.40 22.61
C THR A 251 -100.23 -64.82 22.88
N GLY A 252 -101.15 -63.88 23.14
CA GLY A 252 -102.57 -64.20 23.35
C GLY A 252 -103.24 -64.91 22.16
N VAL A 253 -102.70 -64.78 20.94
CA VAL A 253 -103.16 -65.50 19.74
C VAL A 253 -102.35 -66.78 19.50
N LEU A 254 -101.05 -66.75 19.78
CA LEU A 254 -100.14 -67.90 19.58
C LEU A 254 -100.34 -69.00 20.62
N ASP A 255 -100.69 -68.65 21.85
CA ASP A 255 -100.87 -69.57 22.98
C ASP A 255 -102.34 -70.03 23.11
N ALA A 256 -103.22 -69.60 22.21
CA ALA A 256 -104.63 -69.95 22.25
C ALA A 256 -104.82 -71.45 21.93
N THR A 257 -105.54 -72.16 22.81
CA THR A 257 -105.95 -73.55 22.55
C THR A 257 -106.80 -73.63 21.28
N THR A 258 -106.84 -74.80 20.63
CA THR A 258 -107.58 -74.98 19.36
C THR A 258 -109.02 -74.47 19.42
N GLU A 259 -109.71 -74.69 20.55
CA GLU A 259 -111.09 -74.25 20.78
C GLU A 259 -111.24 -72.72 20.88
N ILE A 260 -110.28 -72.04 21.50
CA ILE A 260 -110.24 -70.59 21.64
C ILE A 260 -109.82 -69.96 20.31
N TYR A 261 -108.81 -70.54 19.65
CA TYR A 261 -108.28 -70.07 18.37
C TYR A 261 -109.33 -70.09 17.26
N ALA A 262 -110.20 -71.10 17.22
CA ALA A 262 -111.31 -71.19 16.27
C ALA A 262 -112.35 -70.06 16.43
N LYS A 263 -112.45 -69.46 17.63
CA LYS A 263 -113.37 -68.36 17.93
C LYS A 263 -112.75 -66.97 17.68
N LEU A 264 -111.45 -66.89 17.41
CA LEU A 264 -110.77 -65.63 17.11
C LEU A 264 -111.23 -65.09 15.75
N THR A 265 -111.50 -63.79 15.69
CA THR A 265 -111.90 -63.15 14.43
C THR A 265 -110.72 -63.06 13.46
N PRO A 266 -110.98 -63.05 12.13
CA PRO A 266 -109.92 -62.86 11.13
C PRO A 266 -109.11 -61.57 11.34
N GLN A 267 -109.72 -60.53 11.89
CA GLN A 267 -109.05 -59.26 12.19
C GLN A 267 -108.00 -59.42 13.30
N VAL A 268 -108.28 -60.20 14.35
CA VAL A 268 -107.32 -60.48 15.43
C VAL A 268 -106.13 -61.29 14.92
N LYS A 269 -106.38 -62.33 14.11
CA LYS A 269 -105.31 -63.13 13.48
C LYS A 269 -104.43 -62.28 12.54
N LYS A 270 -105.06 -61.39 11.77
CA LYS A 270 -104.34 -60.42 10.91
C LYS A 270 -103.50 -59.43 11.74
N ALA A 271 -104.00 -58.93 12.86
CA ALA A 271 -103.25 -58.05 13.75
C ALA A 271 -102.03 -58.75 14.34
N ALA A 272 -102.17 -59.99 14.82
CA ALA A 272 -101.05 -60.79 15.31
C ALA A 272 -99.97 -61.01 14.23
N ARG A 273 -100.37 -61.29 12.99
CA ARG A 273 -99.43 -61.40 11.85
C ARG A 273 -98.69 -60.08 11.57
N ASN A 274 -99.37 -58.94 11.70
CA ASN A 274 -98.74 -57.63 11.56
C ASN A 274 -97.73 -57.36 12.68
N HIS A 275 -98.08 -57.67 13.94
CA HIS A 275 -97.16 -57.55 15.07
C HIS A 275 -95.95 -58.48 14.95
N LEU A 276 -96.11 -59.71 14.44
CA LEU A 276 -94.97 -60.58 14.08
C LEU A 276 -94.08 -59.98 12.98
N THR A 277 -94.65 -59.17 12.09
CA THR A 277 -93.87 -58.46 11.07
C THR A 277 -93.04 -57.34 11.70
N GLN A 278 -93.64 -56.55 12.58
CA GLN A 278 -92.94 -55.51 13.35
C GLN A 278 -91.84 -56.12 14.24
N PHE A 279 -92.12 -57.25 14.90
CA PHE A 279 -91.12 -58.00 15.65
C PHE A 279 -89.92 -58.40 14.78
N SER A 280 -90.18 -58.91 13.56
CA SER A 280 -89.13 -59.26 12.60
C SER A 280 -88.32 -58.04 12.11
N GLU A 281 -88.94 -56.86 12.01
CA GLU A 281 -88.25 -55.62 11.67
C GLU A 281 -87.29 -55.19 12.79
N ILE A 282 -87.71 -55.30 14.06
CA ILE A 282 -86.85 -55.00 15.21
C ILE A 282 -85.67 -55.99 15.30
N LEU A 283 -85.91 -57.28 15.05
CA LEU A 283 -84.82 -58.26 14.93
C LEU A 283 -83.82 -57.89 13.83
N SER A 284 -84.31 -57.40 12.70
CA SER A 284 -83.46 -56.95 11.58
C SER A 284 -82.64 -55.71 11.96
N ASN A 285 -83.25 -54.76 12.67
CA ASN A 285 -82.57 -53.58 13.22
C ASN A 285 -81.49 -53.96 14.24
N THR A 286 -81.80 -54.92 15.10
CA THR A 286 -80.84 -55.48 16.07
C THR A 286 -79.64 -56.10 15.35
N ASN A 287 -79.88 -56.94 14.33
CA ASN A 287 -78.82 -57.54 13.52
C ASN A 287 -77.96 -56.49 12.76
N ARG A 288 -78.58 -55.42 12.25
CA ARG A 288 -77.86 -54.30 11.64
C ARG A 288 -76.95 -53.62 12.66
N LYS A 289 -77.46 -53.31 13.85
CA LYS A 289 -76.70 -52.63 14.91
C LYS A 289 -75.54 -53.48 15.43
N LEU A 290 -75.72 -54.80 15.55
CA LEU A 290 -74.64 -55.75 15.85
C LEU A 290 -73.55 -55.76 14.78
N SER A 291 -73.92 -55.64 13.50
CA SER A 291 -72.96 -55.55 12.40
C SER A 291 -72.18 -54.23 12.43
N GLU A 292 -72.82 -53.13 12.83
CA GLU A 292 -72.11 -51.86 13.07
C GLU A 292 -71.13 -51.95 14.24
N ILE A 293 -71.45 -52.71 15.29
CA ILE A 293 -70.54 -52.97 16.41
C ILE A 293 -69.32 -53.76 15.92
N GLU A 294 -69.54 -54.84 15.16
CA GLU A 294 -68.46 -55.65 14.57
C GLU A 294 -67.54 -54.81 13.67
N GLN A 295 -68.13 -53.96 12.82
CA GLN A 295 -67.37 -53.07 11.94
C GLN A 295 -66.53 -52.05 12.75
N ASN A 296 -67.11 -51.45 13.78
CA ASN A 296 -66.40 -50.51 14.65
C ASN A 296 -65.26 -51.21 15.42
N LEU A 297 -65.48 -52.43 15.91
CA LEU A 297 -64.43 -53.20 16.58
C LEU A 297 -63.26 -53.53 15.64
N ALA A 298 -63.56 -53.87 14.39
CA ALA A 298 -62.52 -54.13 13.39
C ALA A 298 -61.74 -52.87 12.98
N THR A 299 -62.40 -51.70 12.98
CA THR A 299 -61.80 -50.44 12.51
C THR A 299 -61.05 -49.69 13.60
N LEU A 300 -61.55 -49.75 14.84
CA LEU A 300 -61.02 -48.94 15.96
C LEU A 300 -59.91 -49.64 16.75
N GLU A 301 -59.56 -50.88 16.39
CA GLU A 301 -58.45 -51.68 16.96
C GLU A 301 -58.32 -51.58 18.50
N LEU A 302 -59.46 -51.65 19.19
CA LEU A 302 -59.49 -51.45 20.64
C LEU A 302 -58.75 -52.56 21.38
N LYS A 303 -57.78 -52.19 22.22
CA LYS A 303 -56.92 -53.15 22.92
C LYS A 303 -57.72 -53.98 23.93
N GLY A 304 -57.61 -55.31 23.81
CA GLY A 304 -58.17 -56.26 24.77
C GLY A 304 -59.70 -56.30 24.79
N VAL A 305 -60.35 -56.01 23.67
CA VAL A 305 -61.80 -56.12 23.49
C VAL A 305 -62.07 -57.21 22.46
N ASP A 306 -62.66 -58.33 22.89
CA ASP A 306 -63.24 -59.33 21.99
C ASP A 306 -64.73 -59.46 22.27
N MET A 307 -65.55 -58.98 21.34
CA MET A 307 -67.00 -59.20 21.34
C MET A 307 -67.49 -59.94 20.11
N GLY A 308 -66.60 -60.36 19.20
CA GLY A 308 -66.98 -60.96 17.93
C GLY A 308 -67.72 -62.29 18.12
N THR A 309 -67.36 -63.05 19.15
CA THR A 309 -68.03 -64.31 19.49
C THR A 309 -69.46 -64.07 19.98
N VAL A 310 -69.66 -63.05 20.82
CA VAL A 310 -70.97 -62.72 21.41
C VAL A 310 -71.90 -62.13 20.35
N THR A 311 -71.43 -61.17 19.55
CA THR A 311 -72.24 -60.59 18.46
C THR A 311 -72.64 -61.64 17.44
N ARG A 312 -71.72 -62.54 17.06
CA ARG A 312 -72.02 -63.65 16.14
C ARG A 312 -73.08 -64.59 16.71
N ALA A 313 -72.99 -64.97 17.99
CA ALA A 313 -73.98 -65.83 18.64
C ALA A 313 -75.39 -65.23 18.56
N ILE A 314 -75.53 -63.95 18.91
CA ILE A 314 -76.82 -63.23 18.85
C ILE A 314 -77.34 -63.17 17.40
N LYS A 315 -76.49 -62.86 16.42
CA LYS A 315 -76.88 -62.83 15.00
C LYS A 315 -77.36 -64.20 14.49
N THR A 316 -76.70 -65.28 14.92
CA THR A 316 -77.13 -66.66 14.63
C THR A 316 -78.50 -66.98 15.27
N GLN A 317 -78.71 -66.53 16.52
CA GLN A 317 -79.99 -66.69 17.20
C GLN A 317 -81.10 -65.91 16.47
N ILE A 318 -80.84 -64.66 16.07
CA ILE A 318 -81.77 -63.85 15.27
C ILE A 318 -82.15 -64.56 13.96
N SER A 319 -81.16 -65.07 13.22
CA SER A 319 -81.41 -65.79 11.96
C SER A 319 -82.30 -67.02 12.16
N SER A 320 -82.07 -67.77 13.24
CA SER A 320 -82.89 -68.92 13.61
C SER A 320 -84.31 -68.50 14.01
N PHE A 321 -84.42 -67.42 14.78
CA PHE A 321 -85.70 -66.89 15.25
C PHE A 321 -86.58 -66.38 14.09
N SER A 322 -85.98 -65.75 13.08
CA SER A 322 -86.69 -65.31 11.87
C SER A 322 -87.38 -66.47 11.13
N LYS A 323 -86.80 -67.68 11.16
CA LYS A 323 -87.44 -68.88 10.56
C LYS A 323 -88.70 -69.28 11.33
N ILE A 324 -88.65 -69.23 12.66
CA ILE A 324 -89.80 -69.53 13.54
C ILE A 324 -90.93 -68.52 13.27
N ILE A 325 -90.60 -67.22 13.25
CA ILE A 325 -91.57 -66.15 12.95
C ILE A 325 -92.21 -66.34 11.56
N SER A 326 -91.42 -66.71 10.55
CA SER A 326 -91.92 -66.96 9.19
C SER A 326 -92.91 -68.13 9.13
N ALA A 327 -92.64 -69.19 9.89
CA ALA A 327 -93.55 -70.33 10.03
C ALA A 327 -94.87 -69.91 10.71
N LEU A 328 -94.80 -69.16 11.81
CA LEU A 328 -95.98 -68.65 12.52
C LEU A 328 -96.82 -67.70 11.65
N LYS A 329 -96.18 -66.79 10.89
CA LYS A 329 -96.88 -65.93 9.93
C LYS A 329 -97.62 -66.73 8.85
N THR A 330 -97.04 -67.85 8.42
CA THR A 330 -97.67 -68.76 7.45
C THR A 330 -98.89 -69.45 8.07
N ILE A 331 -98.77 -69.99 9.29
CA ILE A 331 -99.88 -70.63 10.03
C ILE A 331 -101.06 -69.66 10.18
N LEU A 332 -100.79 -68.42 10.64
CA LEU A 332 -101.81 -67.37 10.78
C LEU A 332 -102.48 -66.98 9.45
N SER A 333 -101.84 -67.25 8.31
CA SER A 333 -102.38 -66.93 6.98
C SER A 333 -103.24 -68.03 6.39
N LEU A 334 -103.04 -69.28 6.83
CA LEU A 334 -103.76 -70.46 6.33
C LEU A 334 -105.05 -70.76 7.12
N ASP A 335 -105.33 -69.97 8.17
CA ASP A 335 -106.49 -70.11 9.06
C ASP A 335 -106.65 -71.51 9.71
N VAL A 336 -105.54 -72.25 9.81
CA VAL A 336 -105.46 -73.54 10.51
C VAL A 336 -105.20 -73.34 12.01
N PRO A 337 -105.54 -74.31 12.89
CA PRO A 337 -105.20 -74.24 14.31
C PRO A 337 -103.71 -73.95 14.54
N MET A 338 -103.41 -73.19 15.59
CA MET A 338 -102.03 -72.89 15.96
C MET A 338 -101.30 -74.17 16.42
N ASP A 339 -100.05 -74.33 15.96
CA ASP A 339 -99.18 -75.43 16.39
C ASP A 339 -98.52 -75.07 17.73
N GLU A 340 -98.92 -75.78 18.79
CA GLU A 340 -98.39 -75.57 20.15
C GLU A 340 -96.85 -75.71 20.22
N THR A 341 -96.26 -76.56 19.37
CA THR A 341 -94.81 -76.72 19.30
C THR A 341 -94.15 -75.45 18.77
N LYS A 342 -94.74 -74.83 17.75
CA LYS A 342 -94.22 -73.59 17.14
C LYS A 342 -94.40 -72.38 18.03
N ALA A 343 -95.49 -72.32 18.81
CA ALA A 343 -95.68 -71.31 19.84
C ALA A 343 -94.60 -71.43 20.94
N LYS A 344 -94.34 -72.65 21.45
CA LYS A 344 -93.26 -72.91 22.42
C LYS A 344 -91.87 -72.61 21.88
N ASP A 345 -91.60 -72.96 20.62
CA ASP A 345 -90.35 -72.62 19.92
C ASP A 345 -90.13 -71.09 19.92
N PHE A 346 -91.19 -70.32 19.69
CA PHE A 346 -91.15 -68.84 19.66
C PHE A 346 -90.85 -68.25 21.04
N THR A 347 -91.51 -68.71 22.10
CA THR A 347 -91.21 -68.31 23.48
C THR A 347 -89.78 -68.64 23.88
N THR A 348 -89.34 -69.87 23.62
CA THR A 348 -87.98 -70.33 23.97
C THR A 348 -86.92 -69.51 23.22
N ALA A 349 -87.13 -69.25 21.93
CA ALA A 349 -86.22 -68.44 21.14
C ALA A 349 -86.15 -66.99 21.61
N LYS A 350 -87.27 -66.42 22.09
CA LYS A 350 -87.31 -65.10 22.73
C LYS A 350 -86.44 -65.07 23.98
N GLU A 351 -86.69 -65.98 24.91
CA GLU A 351 -85.99 -66.04 26.21
C GLU A 351 -84.48 -66.16 26.02
N GLU A 352 -84.04 -67.05 25.13
CA GLU A 352 -82.62 -67.23 24.83
C GLU A 352 -82.01 -65.98 24.18
N LEU A 353 -82.71 -65.36 23.21
CA LEU A 353 -82.22 -64.12 22.59
C LEU A 353 -82.09 -62.98 23.60
N PHE A 354 -83.08 -62.82 24.47
CA PHE A 354 -83.11 -61.75 25.46
C PHE A 354 -82.01 -61.91 26.48
N LYS A 355 -81.79 -63.14 26.94
CA LYS A 355 -80.67 -63.49 27.81
C LYS A 355 -79.34 -63.12 27.16
N GLN A 356 -79.10 -63.56 25.92
CA GLN A 356 -77.86 -63.26 25.20
C GLN A 356 -77.64 -61.76 25.00
N ILE A 357 -78.67 -60.98 24.68
CA ILE A 357 -78.58 -59.52 24.52
C ILE A 357 -78.28 -58.83 25.87
N ASN A 358 -78.94 -59.26 26.95
CA ASN A 358 -78.74 -58.68 28.27
C ASN A 358 -77.34 -58.97 28.84
N ASP A 359 -76.79 -60.15 28.54
CA ASP A 359 -75.45 -60.59 28.94
C ASP A 359 -74.31 -59.84 28.22
N VAL A 360 -74.60 -59.08 27.15
CA VAL A 360 -73.59 -58.24 26.49
C VAL A 360 -73.11 -57.16 27.46
N GLN A 361 -71.85 -57.25 27.88
CA GLN A 361 -71.26 -56.28 28.80
C GLN A 361 -70.82 -55.01 28.08
N LEU A 362 -70.90 -53.87 28.78
CA LEU A 362 -70.28 -52.64 28.31
C LEU A 362 -68.76 -52.75 28.41
N ILE A 363 -68.08 -52.20 27.41
CA ILE A 363 -66.62 -52.13 27.39
C ILE A 363 -66.16 -51.08 28.40
N PRO A 364 -65.24 -51.41 29.34
CA PRO A 364 -64.68 -50.43 30.26
C PRO A 364 -63.96 -49.31 29.50
N GLU A 365 -64.35 -48.05 29.72
CA GLU A 365 -63.80 -46.87 29.01
C GLU A 365 -62.42 -46.42 29.53
N ARG A 366 -61.89 -47.05 30.58
CA ARG A 366 -60.56 -46.76 31.16
C ARG A 366 -60.34 -45.29 31.55
N ARG A 367 -61.39 -44.58 31.98
CA ARG A 367 -61.32 -43.18 32.41
C ARG A 367 -60.32 -42.94 33.55
N GLU A 368 -60.06 -43.94 34.40
CA GLU A 368 -59.06 -43.84 35.46
C GLU A 368 -57.62 -43.81 34.91
N GLU A 369 -57.32 -44.52 33.83
CA GLU A 369 -56.01 -44.45 33.16
C GLU A 369 -55.78 -43.03 32.59
N LEU A 370 -56.82 -42.42 32.01
CA LEU A 370 -56.77 -41.04 31.53
C LEU A 370 -56.53 -40.05 32.68
N LYS A 371 -57.26 -40.18 33.79
CA LYS A 371 -57.06 -39.34 34.99
C LYS A 371 -55.65 -39.48 35.54
N GLN A 372 -55.10 -40.69 35.58
CA GLN A 372 -53.72 -40.92 36.02
C GLN A 372 -52.71 -40.25 35.08
N CYS A 373 -52.93 -40.27 33.76
CA CYS A 373 -52.06 -39.58 32.81
C CYS A 373 -52.11 -38.06 32.97
N ILE A 374 -53.32 -37.50 33.16
CA ILE A 374 -53.51 -36.07 33.42
C ILE A 374 -52.88 -35.66 34.76
N GLY A 375 -53.06 -36.46 35.81
CA GLY A 375 -52.45 -36.23 37.12
C GLY A 375 -50.92 -36.21 37.03
N LYS A 376 -50.32 -37.20 36.35
CA LYS A 376 -48.88 -37.23 36.10
C LYS A 376 -48.39 -36.01 35.32
N LEU A 377 -49.13 -35.55 34.32
CA LEU A 377 -48.76 -34.32 33.61
C LEU A 377 -48.78 -33.13 34.58
N HIS A 378 -49.88 -32.94 35.31
CA HIS A 378 -50.04 -31.85 36.26
C HIS A 378 -48.94 -31.84 37.34
N ASP A 379 -48.61 -32.98 37.92
CA ASP A 379 -47.57 -33.11 38.95
C ASP A 379 -46.16 -32.77 38.41
N ASN A 380 -45.91 -33.01 37.11
CA ASN A 380 -44.64 -32.71 36.47
C ASN A 380 -44.56 -31.29 35.89
N THR A 381 -45.69 -30.62 35.65
CA THR A 381 -45.71 -29.26 35.09
C THR A 381 -46.03 -28.17 36.11
N THR A 382 -46.50 -28.54 37.30
CA THR A 382 -46.77 -27.58 38.38
C THR A 382 -45.48 -27.34 39.14
N PRO A 383 -44.98 -26.09 39.21
CA PRO A 383 -43.84 -25.77 40.06
C PRO A 383 -44.17 -26.18 41.48
N ALA A 384 -43.29 -26.94 42.13
CA ALA A 384 -43.39 -27.16 43.56
C ALA A 384 -43.45 -25.78 44.20
N ARG A 385 -44.62 -25.40 44.75
CA ARG A 385 -44.72 -24.17 45.53
C ARG A 385 -43.69 -24.31 46.63
N ALA A 386 -42.66 -23.47 46.60
CA ALA A 386 -41.75 -23.31 47.71
C ALA A 386 -42.63 -23.02 48.93
N ILE A 387 -42.74 -24.01 49.82
CA ILE A 387 -43.33 -23.81 51.14
C ILE A 387 -42.26 -23.02 51.88
N GLU A 388 -42.34 -21.69 51.79
CA GLU A 388 -41.66 -20.79 52.70
C GLU A 388 -42.23 -21.09 54.11
N ASN A 389 -41.39 -21.73 54.93
CA ASN A 389 -41.60 -21.87 56.37
C ASN A 389 -40.75 -20.83 57.09
#